data_AF-A0A523MD85-F1
#
_entry.id   AF-A0A523MD85-F1
#
_cell.length_a   1.000
_cell.length_b   1.000
_cell.length_c   1.000
_cell.angle_alpha   90.00
_cell.angle_beta   90.00
_cell.angle_gamma   90.00
#
_symmetry.space_group_name_H-M   'P 1'
#
loop_
_entity.id
_entity.type
_entity.pdbx_description
1 polymer ?
#
loop_
_entity_poly.entity_id
_entity_poly.type
_entity_poly.pdbx_seq_one_letter_code
_entity_poly.pdbx_strand_id
1 'polypeptide(L)' 'MGVKYYTHFVLTGEAQRGSSQEFSGIVEVNQTTETRFAAQEIEALLARNFDLDSTDVCLIDWSRLQ' A
#
# COMPACT_ATOMS: atom_id res chain seq x y z
N MET A 1 7.44 -6.30 18.08
CA MET A 1 6.03 -6.46 17.67
C MET A 1 5.83 -5.52 16.50
N GLY A 2 5.70 -6.06 15.28
CA GLY A 2 5.43 -5.24 14.08
C GLY A 2 4.00 -4.71 14.11
N VAL A 3 3.77 -3.58 13.47
CA VAL A 3 2.43 -3.01 13.32
C VAL A 3 1.85 -3.49 12.00
N LYS A 4 0.62 -4.01 12.04
CA LYS A 4 -0.10 -4.44 10.84
C LYS A 4 -1.00 -3.32 10.35
N TYR A 5 -0.96 -3.05 9.06
CA TYR A 5 -1.85 -2.11 8.40
C TYR A 5 -2.63 -2.88 7.35
N TYR A 6 -3.95 -2.89 7.47
CA TYR A 6 -4.80 -3.27 6.36
C TYR A 6 -4.77 -2.12 5.35
N THR A 7 -4.55 -2.46 4.09
CA THR A 7 -4.43 -1.50 2.99
C THR A 7 -5.29 -2.00 1.85
N HIS A 8 -6.07 -1.11 1.27
CA HIS A 8 -6.86 -1.32 0.09
C HIS A 8 -6.47 -0.27 -0.93
N PHE A 9 -5.93 -0.69 -2.06
CA PHE A 9 -5.40 0.18 -3.09
C PHE A 9 -5.74 -0.37 -4.46
N VAL A 10 -5.66 0.50 -5.46
CA VAL A 10 -5.89 0.16 -6.86
C VAL A 10 -4.62 0.44 -7.61
N LEU A 11 -4.19 -0.52 -8.42
CA LEU A 11 -3.09 -0.35 -9.35
C LEU A 11 -3.66 0.18 -10.65
N THR A 12 -3.19 1.37 -11.04
CA THR A 12 -3.60 2.09 -12.25
C THR A 12 -2.51 2.10 -13.33
N GLY A 13 -1.31 1.63 -13.00
CA GLY A 13 -0.19 1.56 -13.94
C GLY A 13 -0.41 0.57 -15.08
N GLU A 14 0.37 0.77 -16.15
CA GLU A 14 0.31 0.04 -17.44
C GLU A 14 0.35 -1.50 -17.36
N ALA A 15 0.58 -2.07 -16.17
CA ALA A 15 0.66 -3.50 -15.91
C ALA A 15 -0.63 -4.28 -16.27
N GLN A 16 -1.78 -3.64 -16.44
CA GLN A 16 -3.04 -4.33 -16.67
C GLN A 16 -3.88 -3.63 -17.74
N ARG A 17 -3.68 -4.04 -18.99
CA ARG A 17 -4.51 -3.67 -20.14
C ARG A 17 -6.00 -3.83 -19.82
N GLY A 18 -6.66 -2.72 -19.45
CA GLY A 18 -8.12 -2.57 -19.52
C GLY A 18 -8.90 -2.72 -18.21
N SER A 19 -8.27 -3.05 -17.08
CA SER A 19 -8.99 -3.15 -15.80
C SER A 19 -8.12 -2.64 -14.65
N SER A 20 -8.57 -1.57 -13.98
CA SER A 20 -8.02 -1.15 -12.70
C SER A 20 -8.08 -2.34 -11.73
N GLN A 21 -6.93 -2.85 -11.31
CA GLN A 21 -6.91 -3.99 -10.40
C GLN A 21 -6.95 -3.51 -8.96
N GLU A 22 -8.00 -3.89 -8.27
CA GLU A 22 -8.20 -3.62 -6.85
C GLU A 22 -7.49 -4.68 -6.02
N PHE A 23 -6.63 -4.24 -5.10
CA PHE A 23 -5.84 -5.09 -4.22
C PHE A 23 -6.09 -4.71 -2.78
N SER A 24 -6.38 -5.72 -1.96
CA SER A 24 -6.48 -5.58 -0.51
C SER A 24 -5.42 -6.46 0.14
N GLY A 25 -4.61 -5.90 1.02
CA GLY A 25 -3.50 -6.60 1.65
C GLY A 25 -3.21 -6.10 3.06
N ILE A 26 -2.52 -6.94 3.83
CA ILE A 26 -1.96 -6.55 5.13
C ILE A 26 -0.48 -6.25 4.93
N VAL A 27 -0.11 -5.00 5.17
CA VAL A 27 1.29 -4.57 5.24
C VAL A 27 1.74 -4.66 6.69
N GLU A 28 2.67 -5.57 6.96
CA GLU A 28 3.32 -5.65 8.27
C GLU A 28 4.58 -4.79 8.25
N VAL A 29 4.55 -3.68 8.99
CA VAL A 29 5.73 -2.82 9.12
C VAL A 29 6.49 -3.24 10.38
N ASN A 30 7.64 -3.88 10.16
CA ASN A 30 8.58 -4.26 11.19
C ASN A 30 9.53 -3.10 11.57
N GLN A 31 9.00 -1.89 11.73
CA GLN A 31 9.77 -0.77 12.28
C GLN A 31 9.40 -0.54 13.74
N THR A 32 10.43 -0.37 14.58
CA THR A 32 10.35 -0.16 16.03
C THR A 32 9.82 1.20 16.45
N THR A 33 9.49 2.08 15.49
CA THR A 33 9.06 3.44 15.79
C THR A 33 7.54 3.52 15.71
N GLU A 34 6.90 4.09 16.73
CA GLU A 34 5.47 4.44 16.78
C GLU A 34 5.07 5.52 15.75
N THR A 35 5.80 5.61 14.64
CA THR A 35 5.54 6.54 13.56
C THR A 35 4.27 6.10 12.85
N ARG A 36 3.26 6.95 12.89
CA ARG A 36 2.07 6.81 12.06
C ARG A 36 2.50 6.93 10.60
N PHE A 37 2.53 5.81 9.88
CA PHE A 37 2.74 5.83 8.43
C PHE A 37 1.64 6.67 7.78
N ALA A 38 2.04 7.59 6.92
CA ALA A 38 1.11 8.32 6.08
C ALA A 38 0.71 7.45 4.88
N ALA A 39 -0.43 7.75 4.26
CA ALA A 39 -0.89 7.07 3.04
C ALA A 39 0.22 7.02 1.97
N GLN A 40 0.93 8.12 1.74
CA GLN A 40 2.03 8.21 0.77
C GLN A 40 3.18 7.23 1.05
N GLU A 41 3.50 6.98 2.32
CA GLU A 41 4.56 6.02 2.69
C GLU A 41 4.11 4.59 2.40
N ILE A 42 2.83 4.30 2.66
CA ILE A 42 2.22 3.00 2.34
C ILE A 42 2.15 2.82 0.82
N GLU A 43 1.74 3.83 0.07
CA GLU A 43 1.72 3.82 -1.39
C GLU A 43 3.11 3.56 -1.95
N ALA A 44 4.15 4.26 -1.45
CA ALA A 44 5.52 4.03 -1.87
C ALA A 44 6.04 2.62 -1.51
N LEU A 45 5.66 2.09 -0.35
CA LEU A 45 5.99 0.71 0.03
C LEU A 45 5.30 -0.30 -0.88
N LEU A 46 4.02 -0.10 -1.20
CA LEU A 46 3.25 -0.96 -2.09
C LEU A 46 3.81 -0.89 -3.51
N ALA A 47 4.02 0.31 -4.04
CA ALA A 47 4.63 0.56 -5.35
C ALA A 47 5.96 -0.20 -5.49
N ARG A 48 6.85 -0.07 -4.50
CA ARG A 48 8.13 -0.81 -4.48
C ARG A 48 7.97 -2.34 -4.37
N ASN A 49 6.93 -2.84 -3.72
CA ASN A 49 6.65 -4.28 -3.66
C ASN A 49 6.13 -4.82 -5.00
N PHE A 50 5.40 -4.00 -5.74
CA PHE A 50 4.83 -4.36 -7.04
C PHE A 50 5.70 -3.97 -8.24
N ASP A 51 6.88 -3.37 -8.00
CA ASP A 51 7.78 -2.82 -9.03
C ASP A 51 7.07 -1.76 -9.92
N LEU A 52 6.24 -0.93 -9.29
CA LEU A 52 5.47 0.15 -9.90
C LEU A 52 5.89 1.50 -9.33
N ASP A 53 5.46 2.58 -9.99
CA ASP A 53 5.64 3.93 -9.47
C ASP A 53 4.60 4.25 -8.39
N SER A 54 4.92 5.12 -7.45
CA SER A 54 3.97 5.50 -6.38
C SER A 54 2.74 6.21 -6.96
N THR A 55 2.90 6.82 -8.13
CA THR A 55 1.83 7.47 -8.89
C THR A 55 0.85 6.46 -9.51
N ASP A 56 1.30 5.23 -9.74
CA ASP A 56 0.48 4.15 -10.29
C ASP A 56 -0.31 3.39 -9.21
N VAL A 57 -0.06 3.69 -7.93
CA VAL A 57 -0.74 3.10 -6.78
C VAL A 57 -1.66 4.15 -6.18
N CYS A 58 -2.96 3.87 -6.15
CA CYS A 58 -3.94 4.74 -5.49
C CYS A 58 -4.47 4.03 -4.25
N LEU A 59 -4.06 4.46 -3.06
CA LEU A 59 -4.58 3.94 -1.80
C LEU A 59 -6.02 4.47 -1.58
N ILE A 60 -6.98 3.56 -1.54
CA ILE A 60 -8.40 3.88 -1.32
C ILE A 60 -8.72 3.90 0.18
N ASP A 61 -8.31 2.85 0.89
CA ASP A 61 -8.54 2.73 2.32
C ASP A 61 -7.30 2.16 3.01
N TRP A 62 -7.03 2.64 4.21
CA TRP A 62 -6.01 2.05 5.04
C TRP A 62 -6.38 2.19 6.50
N SER A 63 -6.12 1.12 7.25
CA SER A 63 -6.46 1.04 8.66
C SER A 63 -5.38 0.27 9.39
N ARG A 64 -4.93 0.82 10.52
CA ARG A 64 -4.05 0.09 11.43
C ARG A 64 -4.85 -1.04 12.07
N LEU A 65 -4.36 -2.27 11.92
CA LEU A 65 -4.81 -3.41 12.69
C LEU A 65 -4.10 -3.36 14.05
N GLN A 66 -4.88 -3.22 15.12
CA GLN A 66 -4.39 -3.23 16.50
C GLN A 66 -4.15 -4.64 17.01
#